data_AF-A0A0M3QH67-F1
#
_entry.id   AF-A0A0M3QH67-F1
#
_cell.length_a   1.000
_cell.length_b   1.000
_cell.length_c   1.000
_cell.angle_alpha   90.00
_cell.angle_beta   90.00
_cell.angle_gamma   90.00
#
_symmetry.space_group_name_H-M   'P 1'
#
loop_
_entity.id
_entity.type
_entity.pdbx_description
1 polymer ?
#
loop_
_entity_poly.entity_id
_entity_poly.type
_entity_poly.pdbx_seq_one_letter_code
_entity_poly.pdbx_strand_id
1 'polypeptide(L)'
;MGDSLASAAMMGQLRTSAQTLADLDLPPQEVLHHLDKQAQQLGTDYLATCLYAVYDPVSGRITVANAGHPPPHPASPQRQG
;
A
#
# COMPACT_ATOMS: atom_id res chain seq x y z
N MET A 1 -17.59 4.01 15.13
CA MET A 1 -17.05 5.37 15.06
C MET A 1 -15.69 5.32 15.72
N GLY A 2 -14.63 5.11 14.92
CA GLY A 2 -13.27 4.95 15.45
C GLY A 2 -12.72 6.28 15.94
N ASP A 3 -12.06 6.25 17.08
CA ASP A 3 -11.26 7.39 17.54
C ASP A 3 -10.21 7.71 16.46
N SER A 4 -10.08 8.98 16.08
CA SER A 4 -9.15 9.41 15.03
C SER A 4 -7.71 9.05 15.40
N LEU A 5 -7.40 8.98 16.69
CA LEU A 5 -6.10 8.56 17.20
C LEU A 5 -5.84 7.07 16.98
N ALA A 6 -6.83 6.21 17.28
CA ALA A 6 -6.70 4.76 17.07
C ALA A 6 -6.51 4.43 15.58
N SER A 7 -7.27 5.11 14.72
CA SER A 7 -7.17 4.97 13.27
C SER A 7 -5.80 5.42 12.75
N ALA A 8 -5.29 6.54 13.27
CA ALA A 8 -3.95 7.04 12.93
C ALA A 8 -2.84 6.08 13.37
N ALA A 9 -2.95 5.49 14.56
CA ALA A 9 -1.99 4.50 15.05
C ALA A 9 -1.94 3.25 14.16
N MET A 10 -3.11 2.71 13.79
CA MET A 10 -3.21 1.55 12.90
C MET A 10 -2.65 1.82 11.50
N MET A 11 -2.96 2.99 10.92
CA MET A 11 -2.36 3.42 9.64
C MET A 11 -0.83 3.57 9.75
N GLY A 12 -0.32 4.05 10.88
CA GLY A 12 1.11 4.11 11.16
C GLY A 12 1.76 2.72 11.12
N GLN A 13 1.16 1.74 11.78
CA GLN A 13 1.67 0.36 11.79
C GLN A 13 1.65 -0.30 10.41
N LEU A 14 0.57 -0.14 9.64
CA LEU A 14 0.51 -0.64 8.27
C LEU A 14 1.56 0.03 7.38
N ARG A 15 1.75 1.35 7.51
CA ARG A 15 2.78 2.08 6.75
C ARG A 15 4.18 1.58 7.06
N THR A 16 4.54 1.45 8.34
CA THR A 16 5.85 0.90 8.74
C THR A 16 6.06 -0.50 8.20
N SER A 17 5.02 -1.34 8.24
CA SER A 17 5.13 -2.70 7.74
C SER A 17 5.28 -2.76 6.22
N ALA A 18 4.58 -1.89 5.49
CA ALA A 18 4.73 -1.75 4.05
C ALA A 18 6.16 -1.32 3.66
N GLN A 19 6.79 -0.46 4.46
CA GLN A 19 8.18 -0.05 4.26
C GLN A 19 9.14 -1.24 4.46
N THR A 20 8.99 -1.99 5.54
CA THR A 20 9.80 -3.19 5.80
C THR A 20 9.62 -4.25 4.71
N LEU A 21 8.40 -4.48 4.23
CA LEU A 21 8.13 -5.43 3.14
C LEU A 21 8.70 -4.96 1.80
N ALA A 22 8.79 -3.64 1.57
CA ALA A 22 9.40 -3.09 0.37
C ALA A 22 10.90 -3.39 0.28
N ASP A 23 11.60 -3.42 1.42
CA ASP A 23 13.03 -3.77 1.48
C ASP A 23 13.30 -5.25 1.13
N LEU A 24 12.27 -6.10 1.10
CA LEU A 24 12.37 -7.52 0.78
C LEU A 24 12.23 -7.83 -0.72
N ASP A 25 12.00 -6.81 -1.56
CA ASP A 25 11.82 -6.94 -3.02
C ASP A 25 10.73 -7.98 -3.41
N LEU A 26 9.68 -8.07 -2.59
CA LEU A 26 8.56 -8.98 -2.81
C LEU A 26 7.67 -8.50 -3.96
N PRO A 27 7.00 -9.42 -4.69
CA PRO A 27 6.01 -9.02 -5.67
C PRO A 27 4.86 -8.24 -4.99
N PRO A 28 4.29 -7.21 -5.64
CA PRO A 28 3.25 -6.35 -5.06
C PRO A 28 2.07 -7.08 -4.41
N GLN A 29 1.65 -8.20 -4.98
CA GLN A 29 0.53 -9.00 -4.47
C GLN A 29 0.87 -9.66 -3.13
N GLU A 30 2.12 -10.12 -2.96
CA GLU A 30 2.57 -10.69 -1.68
C GLU A 30 2.69 -9.62 -0.61
N VAL A 31 3.15 -8.41 -0.95
CA VAL A 31 3.15 -7.29 -0.01
C VAL A 31 1.74 -7.03 0.52
N LEU A 32 0.74 -6.95 -0.35
CA LEU A 32 -0.65 -6.74 0.07
C LEU A 32 -1.20 -7.90 0.92
N HIS A 33 -0.83 -9.14 0.61
CA HIS A 33 -1.23 -10.30 1.41
C HIS A 33 -0.65 -10.25 2.83
N HIS A 34 0.60 -9.81 2.99
CA HIS A 34 1.21 -9.63 4.31
C HIS A 34 0.56 -8.48 5.07
N LEU A 35 0.27 -7.36 4.40
CA LEU A 35 -0.43 -6.23 5.00
C LEU A 35 -1.85 -6.58 5.44
N ASP A 36 -2.59 -7.38 4.66
CA ASP A 36 -3.91 -7.88 5.02
C ASP A 36 -3.86 -8.74 6.29
N LYS A 37 -2.91 -9.69 6.36
CA LYS A 37 -2.68 -10.48 7.57
C LYS A 37 -2.36 -9.62 8.78
N GLN A 38 -1.57 -8.56 8.61
CA GLN A 38 -1.28 -7.63 9.71
C GLN A 38 -2.50 -6.81 10.11
N ALA A 39 -3.30 -6.34 9.16
CA ALA A 39 -4.55 -5.64 9.45
C ALA A 39 -5.51 -6.51 10.28
N GLN A 40 -5.62 -7.81 9.94
CA GLN A 40 -6.41 -8.76 10.72
C GLN A 40 -5.93 -8.92 12.18
N GLN A 41 -4.63 -8.71 12.46
CA GLN A 41 -4.10 -8.73 13.83
C GLN A 41 -4.39 -7.44 14.61
N LEU A 42 -4.70 -6.33 13.93
CA LEU A 42 -5.00 -5.03 14.56
C LEU A 42 -6.45 -4.94 15.05
N GLY A 43 -7.34 -5.79 14.53
CA GLY A 43 -8.73 -5.88 14.95
C GLY A 43 -9.67 -6.28 13.81
N THR A 44 -10.76 -6.96 14.15
CA THR A 44 -11.70 -7.52 13.18
C THR A 44 -12.57 -6.47 12.47
N ASP A 45 -12.69 -5.27 13.05
CA ASP A 45 -13.47 -4.16 12.51
C ASP A 45 -12.63 -3.17 11.68
N TYR A 46 -11.32 -3.42 11.54
CA TYR A 46 -10.43 -2.50 10.84
C TYR A 46 -10.30 -2.86 9.36
N LEU A 47 -10.83 -1.99 8.51
CA LEU A 47 -10.70 -2.07 7.06
C LEU A 47 -9.81 -0.95 6.55
N ALA A 48 -8.81 -1.31 5.75
CA ALA A 48 -7.92 -0.37 5.08
C ALA A 48 -7.88 -0.68 3.58
N THR A 49 -7.87 0.37 2.76
CA THR A 49 -7.58 0.22 1.33
C THR A 49 -6.09 0.46 1.09
N CYS A 50 -5.48 -0.26 0.16
CA CYS A 50 -4.06 -0.08 -0.18
C CYS A 50 -3.82 -0.19 -1.69
N LEU A 51 -2.94 0.67 -2.20
CA LEU A 51 -2.38 0.56 -3.55
C LEU A 51 -0.86 0.45 -3.39
N TYR A 52 -0.27 -0.61 -3.95
CA TYR A 52 1.17 -0.81 -3.95
C TYR A 52 1.67 -0.90 -5.39
N ALA A 53 2.72 -0.13 -5.71
CA ALA A 53 3.26 -0.06 -7.06
C ALA A 53 4.79 -0.11 -7.01
N VAL A 54 5.37 -0.92 -7.91
CA VAL A 54 6.80 -1.02 -8.13
C VAL A 54 7.09 -0.56 -9.54
N TYR A 55 8.00 0.40 -9.68
CA TYR A 55 8.48 0.88 -10.96
C TYR A 55 9.84 0.24 -11.28
N ASP A 56 9.91 -0.46 -12.40
CA ASP A 56 11.17 -0.94 -12.97
C ASP A 56 11.69 0.11 -13.97
N PRO A 57 12.77 0.84 -13.64
CA PRO A 57 13.33 1.87 -14.51
C PRO A 57 14.04 1.31 -15.75
N VAL A 58 14.43 0.03 -15.75
CA VAL A 58 15.15 -0.60 -16.86
C VAL A 58 14.17 -0.94 -17.98
N SER A 59 13.05 -1.57 -17.64
CA SER A 59 12.00 -1.90 -18.61
C SER A 59 10.97 -0.78 -18.80
N GLY A 60 10.96 0.24 -17.95
CA GLY A 60 9.98 1.31 -17.96
C GLY A 60 8.57 0.84 -17.58
N ARG A 61 8.45 -0.25 -16.81
CA ARG A 61 7.17 -0.86 -16.44
C ARG A 61 6.80 -0.57 -15.00
N ILE A 62 5.50 -0.42 -14.75
CA ILE A 62 4.94 -0.35 -13.41
C ILE A 62 4.13 -1.62 -13.16
N THR A 63 4.42 -2.31 -12.06
CA THR A 63 3.59 -3.41 -11.55
C THR A 63 2.79 -2.90 -10.37
N VAL A 64 1.48 -3.11 -10.39
CA VAL A 64 0.56 -2.59 -9.37
C VAL A 64 -0.24 -3.74 -8.77
N ALA A 65 -0.44 -3.70 -7.46
CA ALA A 65 -1.46 -4.46 -6.76
C ALA A 65 -2.42 -3.51 -6.03
N ASN A 66 -3.70 -3.86 -6.02
CA ASN A 66 -4.77 -3.04 -5.48
C ASN A 66 -5.61 -3.85 -4.47
N ALA A 67 -5.75 -3.32 -3.27
CA ALA A 67 -6.68 -3.80 -2.24
C ALA A 67 -7.76 -2.72 -2.01
N GLY A 68 -8.76 -2.69 -2.89
CA GLY A 68 -9.95 -1.83 -2.76
C GLY A 68 -9.69 -0.32 -2.91
N HIS A 69 -8.48 0.09 -3.33
CA HIS A 69 -8.14 1.50 -3.49
C HIS A 69 -8.75 2.02 -4.80
N PRO A 70 -9.35 3.23 -4.84
CA PRO A 70 -9.83 3.80 -6.09
C PRO A 70 -8.69 3.96 -7.11
N PRO A 71 -8.97 3.80 -8.41
CA PRO A 71 -7.94 3.92 -9.43
C PRO A 71 -7.30 5.32 -9.38
N PRO A 72 -5.96 5.41 -9.41
CA PRO A 72 -5.28 6.70 -9.42
C PRO A 72 -5.68 7.46 -10.69
N HIS A 73 -5.96 8.75 -10.54
CA HIS A 73 -6.19 9.61 -11.71
C HIS A 73 -4.95 9.57 -12.62
N PRO A 74 -5.11 9.41 -13.93
CA PRO A 74 -3.98 9.41 -14.85
C PRO A 74 -3.24 10.75 -14.72
N ALA A 75 -2.02 10.69 -14.17
CA ALA A 75 -1.13 11.84 -14.15
C ALA A 75 -0.62 12.05 -15.57
N SER A 76 -1.04 13.13 -16.23
CA SER A 76 -0.39 13.60 -17.45
C SER A 76 1.10 13.79 -17.15
N PRO A 77 2.04 13.18 -17.91
CA PRO A 77 3.45 13.39 -17.68
C PRO A 77 3.79 14.85 -17.98
N GLN A 78 3.84 15.70 -16.96
CA GLN A 78 4.47 17.01 -17.07
C GLN A 78 5.97 16.76 -17.23
N ARG A 79 6.44 16.69 -18.48
CA ARG A 79 7.86 16.75 -18.78
C ARG A 79 8.36 18.10 -18.28
N GLN A 80 9.13 18.09 -17.19
CA GLN A 80 9.96 19.23 -16.82
C GLN A 80 11.07 19.31 -17.86
N GLY A 81 10.98 20.33 -18.73
CA GLY A 81 12.03 20.70 -19.67
C GLY A 81 13.08 21.57 -18.99
#